data_AF-F2PTJ1-F1
#
_entry.id   AF-F2PTJ1-F1
#
_cell.length_a   1.000
_cell.length_b   1.000
_cell.length_c   1.000
_cell.angle_alpha   90.00
_cell.angle_beta   90.00
_cell.angle_gamma   90.00
#
_symmetry.space_group_name_H-M   'P 1'
#
loop_
_entity.id
_entity.type
_entity.pdbx_description
1 polymer ?
#
loop_
_entity_poly.entity_id
_entity_poly.type
_entity_poly.pdbx_seq_one_letter_code
_entity_poly.pdbx_strand_id
1 'polypeptide(L)'
;MVPMKPLSLPFRMPLGRITLRAKLSTLPTVGCYSVIPKKPVSLPLQRVSTYTSKSSGVSEANHTPLAILIGIATTVAVGSVIFSRNRKEKPREIFTIKSNTGVDLFAETSADYSKLPKETAVFTTAPHVPPPITRDYPVLLQVPLTTSTKTTQLSNQYKYEQWTFNGTVPGPFIRARVGDVVELTLTNHDVTGNPHNIDCHAFTGPGGGAALTTAEEKESKTGLFKLLHPGLYVYHCAAAPVPVHIANGMYGLIYVQPEDGDLPPVDREYYVMQSEFYHEPPEVLENGKRSSTVEFSYPNALEENPSLVVFNGSESALTRDQPLKAKSGETVRIFFGNAGPNLTSAFHVIGTTFSKLYRDGDVVSPPANWVPTTSVPPGGSTIVDLKLVVPGTYTLVDHAIFRLDKGAVGYLNVSGKQRPDVYQSTLPPAPCVGCKLHP
;
A
#
# COMPACT_ATOMS: atom_id res chain seq x y z
N MET A 1 -7.48 67.03 22.87
CA MET A 1 -8.46 68.11 22.64
C MET A 1 -9.23 67.79 21.36
N VAL A 2 -10.53 67.97 21.42
CA VAL A 2 -11.65 67.57 20.51
C VAL A 2 -12.19 68.89 19.87
N PRO A 3 -13.12 69.02 18.87
CA PRO A 3 -13.77 68.12 17.85
C PRO A 3 -13.96 68.74 16.41
N MET A 4 -14.77 68.03 15.58
CA MET A 4 -15.73 68.46 14.50
C MET A 4 -15.26 68.19 13.05
N LYS A 5 -15.75 67.20 12.26
CA LYS A 5 -17.09 66.67 11.84
C LYS A 5 -17.81 67.57 10.78
N PRO A 6 -18.74 67.04 9.95
CA PRO A 6 -18.54 66.55 8.57
C PRO A 6 -19.37 67.31 7.51
N LEU A 7 -19.22 66.98 6.21
CA LEU A 7 -20.12 67.45 5.14
C LEU A 7 -20.71 66.27 4.35
N SER A 8 -22.00 66.34 4.05
CA SER A 8 -22.81 65.34 3.35
C SER A 8 -23.64 65.96 2.21
N LEU A 9 -24.11 65.06 1.33
CA LEU A 9 -25.16 65.18 0.28
C LEU A 9 -24.73 65.64 -1.13
N PRO A 10 -25.51 65.33 -2.20
CA PRO A 10 -25.86 63.98 -2.70
C PRO A 10 -25.80 63.90 -4.26
N PHE A 11 -25.82 62.71 -4.88
CA PHE A 11 -26.40 62.56 -6.22
C PHE A 11 -26.84 61.12 -6.52
N ARG A 12 -27.94 60.98 -7.26
CA ARG A 12 -28.79 59.79 -7.40
C ARG A 12 -28.89 59.40 -8.90
N MET A 13 -28.56 58.13 -9.21
CA MET A 13 -29.09 57.24 -10.29
C MET A 13 -28.94 57.63 -11.79
N PRO A 14 -28.99 56.68 -12.77
CA PRO A 14 -29.89 55.50 -12.82
C PRO A 14 -29.33 54.16 -13.33
N LEU A 15 -30.17 53.13 -13.14
CA LEU A 15 -30.09 51.77 -13.69
C LEU A 15 -30.19 51.75 -15.22
N GLY A 16 -29.38 50.90 -15.85
CA GLY A 16 -29.53 50.47 -17.23
C GLY A 16 -29.37 48.95 -17.36
N ARG A 17 -30.46 48.27 -17.75
CA ARG A 17 -30.50 46.88 -18.18
C ARG A 17 -29.61 46.70 -19.42
N ILE A 18 -28.73 45.69 -19.42
CA ILE A 18 -28.15 45.17 -20.67
C ILE A 18 -28.45 43.67 -20.74
N THR A 19 -29.30 43.33 -21.69
CA THR A 19 -29.58 42.01 -22.23
C THR A 19 -28.43 41.57 -23.14
N LEU A 20 -27.76 40.46 -22.83
CA LEU A 20 -26.89 39.78 -23.81
C LEU A 20 -27.65 38.59 -24.42
N ARG A 21 -28.01 38.74 -25.70
CA ARG A 21 -28.47 37.66 -26.56
C ARG A 21 -27.31 36.68 -26.83
N ALA A 22 -27.55 35.40 -26.59
CA ALA A 22 -26.71 34.33 -27.12
C ALA A 22 -26.78 34.34 -28.66
N LYS A 23 -25.64 34.58 -29.31
CA LYS A 23 -25.43 34.26 -30.72
C LYS A 23 -24.68 32.94 -30.78
N LEU A 24 -25.38 31.89 -31.21
CA LEU A 24 -24.78 30.69 -31.79
C LEU A 24 -23.86 31.14 -32.94
N SER A 25 -22.57 30.85 -32.83
CA SER A 25 -21.65 30.88 -33.97
C SER A 25 -21.09 29.48 -34.14
N THR A 26 -21.31 28.98 -35.35
CA THR A 26 -20.89 27.68 -35.86
C THR A 26 -19.37 27.64 -35.99
N LEU A 27 -18.73 26.71 -35.28
CA LEU A 27 -17.32 26.36 -35.45
C LEU A 27 -17.15 25.60 -36.78
N PRO A 28 -16.13 25.91 -37.60
CA PRO A 28 -15.82 25.12 -38.78
C PRO A 28 -15.04 23.86 -38.38
N THR A 29 -15.38 22.78 -39.08
CA THR A 29 -14.75 21.46 -39.10
C THR A 29 -13.25 21.56 -39.38
N VAL A 30 -12.42 21.08 -38.44
CA VAL A 30 -10.99 20.86 -38.69
C VAL A 30 -10.83 19.47 -39.31
N GLY A 31 -10.51 19.45 -40.60
CA GLY A 31 -10.17 18.24 -41.34
C GLY A 31 -8.81 17.69 -40.94
N CYS A 32 -8.74 16.38 -40.73
CA CYS A 32 -7.50 15.63 -40.65
C CYS A 32 -6.76 15.72 -42.00
N TYR A 33 -5.61 16.38 -42.02
CA TYR A 33 -4.62 16.23 -43.08
C TYR A 33 -3.49 15.32 -42.58
N SER A 34 -3.39 14.14 -43.19
CA SER A 34 -2.24 13.26 -43.09
C SER A 34 -1.09 13.83 -43.91
N VAL A 35 -0.01 14.23 -43.23
CA VAL A 35 1.26 14.57 -43.88
C VAL A 35 2.20 13.38 -43.70
N ILE A 36 2.46 12.67 -44.79
CA ILE A 36 3.48 11.62 -44.91
C ILE A 36 4.83 12.29 -45.22
N PRO A 37 5.88 12.14 -44.40
CA PRO A 37 7.23 12.46 -44.84
C PRO A 37 7.86 11.27 -45.56
N LYS A 38 8.34 11.52 -46.79
CA LYS A 38 9.18 10.59 -47.56
C LYS A 38 10.64 10.74 -47.14
N LYS A 39 11.27 9.58 -46.89
CA LYS A 39 12.71 9.20 -46.87
C LYS A 39 13.35 8.91 -45.50
N PRO A 40 14.18 7.85 -45.41
CA PRO A 40 14.61 7.25 -44.15
C PRO A 40 15.88 7.93 -43.61
N VAL A 41 15.93 8.09 -42.29
CA VAL A 41 17.16 8.44 -41.56
C VAL A 41 17.75 7.16 -41.00
N SER A 42 18.96 6.81 -41.46
CA SER A 42 19.76 5.70 -40.96
C SER A 42 20.39 6.05 -39.61
N LEU A 43 20.01 5.33 -38.55
CA LEU A 43 20.68 5.35 -37.26
C LEU A 43 21.76 4.24 -37.21
N PRO A 44 22.95 4.49 -36.64
CA PRO A 44 24.01 3.51 -36.59
C PRO A 44 23.73 2.45 -35.51
N LEU A 45 23.84 1.18 -35.90
CA LEU A 45 23.83 0.01 -35.01
C LEU A 45 25.00 0.11 -34.02
N GLN A 46 24.70 0.31 -32.73
CA GLN A 46 25.64 0.04 -31.65
C GLN A 46 25.87 -1.48 -31.57
N ARG A 47 27.13 -1.90 -31.75
CA ARG A 47 27.59 -3.27 -31.48
C ARG A 47 27.43 -3.59 -30.00
N VAL A 48 26.55 -4.53 -29.68
CA VAL A 48 26.61 -5.26 -28.41
C VAL A 48 27.78 -6.24 -28.50
N SER A 49 28.83 -5.97 -27.73
CA SER A 49 30.00 -6.85 -27.59
C SER A 49 29.65 -8.00 -26.64
N THR A 50 29.51 -9.21 -27.18
CA THR A 50 29.45 -10.44 -26.38
C THR A 50 30.87 -10.81 -25.95
N TYR A 51 31.18 -10.60 -24.66
CA TYR A 51 32.35 -11.21 -24.03
C TYR A 51 32.11 -12.71 -23.88
N THR A 52 32.81 -13.52 -24.67
CA THR A 52 32.95 -14.97 -24.45
C THR A 52 34.40 -15.23 -24.06
N SER A 53 34.62 -15.64 -22.80
CA SER A 53 35.89 -16.22 -22.37
C SER A 53 35.94 -17.69 -22.82
N LYS A 54 37.10 -18.10 -23.34
CA LYS A 54 37.38 -19.48 -23.75
C LYS A 54 38.56 -20.04 -22.96
N SER A 55 38.59 -21.37 -22.94
CA SER A 55 39.58 -22.33 -22.44
C SER A 55 39.33 -22.79 -20.99
N SER A 56 39.33 -24.08 -20.66
CA SER A 56 39.89 -25.26 -21.35
C SER A 56 39.30 -26.59 -20.84
N GLY A 57 39.17 -27.59 -21.72
CA GLY A 57 39.38 -29.01 -21.34
C GLY A 57 38.35 -30.04 -21.84
N VAL A 58 38.65 -30.70 -22.98
CA VAL A 58 38.54 -32.16 -23.32
C VAL A 58 37.20 -32.88 -23.00
N SER A 59 36.45 -33.46 -23.94
CA SER A 59 36.76 -34.64 -24.79
C SER A 59 35.71 -34.80 -25.90
N GLU A 60 36.15 -35.29 -27.05
CA GLU A 60 35.39 -35.63 -28.26
C GLU A 60 34.40 -36.80 -28.09
N ALA A 61 33.31 -36.81 -28.88
CA ALA A 61 32.85 -38.01 -29.61
C ALA A 61 31.79 -37.68 -30.69
N ASN A 62 32.22 -37.84 -31.94
CA ASN A 62 31.55 -38.43 -33.10
C ASN A 62 30.31 -37.81 -33.79
N HIS A 63 30.57 -37.46 -35.05
CA HIS A 63 29.69 -37.13 -36.16
C HIS A 63 28.80 -38.30 -36.63
N THR A 64 27.59 -38.01 -37.11
CA THR A 64 27.22 -38.16 -38.55
C THR A 64 25.87 -37.48 -38.90
N PRO A 65 25.69 -36.93 -40.12
CA PRO A 65 24.55 -36.07 -40.49
C PRO A 65 23.63 -36.70 -41.56
N LEU A 66 22.42 -36.15 -41.78
CA LEU A 66 21.76 -36.26 -43.10
C LEU A 66 20.78 -35.10 -43.43
N ALA A 67 21.02 -34.52 -44.61
CA ALA A 67 20.29 -33.52 -45.42
C ALA A 67 18.74 -33.61 -45.39
N ILE A 68 17.98 -32.49 -45.30
CA ILE A 68 17.59 -31.48 -46.31
C ILE A 68 16.85 -32.04 -47.55
N LEU A 69 15.58 -31.61 -47.74
CA LEU A 69 14.96 -31.06 -48.99
C LEU A 69 13.48 -30.69 -48.67
N ILE A 70 13.04 -29.43 -48.62
CA ILE A 70 12.57 -28.48 -49.68
C ILE A 70 11.35 -28.96 -50.51
N GLY A 71 10.28 -28.13 -50.51
CA GLY A 71 9.22 -28.07 -51.53
C GLY A 71 7.81 -27.85 -50.92
N ILE A 72 7.37 -26.62 -50.64
CA ILE A 72 6.63 -25.66 -51.50
C ILE A 72 5.20 -26.09 -51.89
N ALA A 73 4.26 -25.20 -51.53
CA ALA A 73 3.03 -24.78 -52.22
C ALA A 73 1.64 -25.37 -51.84
N THR A 74 0.79 -24.38 -51.53
CA THR A 74 -0.60 -24.16 -51.98
C THR A 74 -1.78 -24.66 -51.14
N THR A 75 -2.51 -23.65 -50.66
CA THR A 75 -3.89 -23.58 -50.17
C THR A 75 -4.92 -24.38 -50.96
N VAL A 76 -5.80 -25.08 -50.23
CA VAL A 76 -7.18 -25.36 -50.65
C VAL A 76 -8.09 -25.29 -49.42
N ALA A 77 -9.12 -24.44 -49.50
CA ALA A 77 -10.25 -24.45 -48.59
C ALA A 77 -11.16 -25.64 -48.92
N VAL A 78 -11.56 -26.43 -47.91
CA VAL A 78 -12.71 -27.34 -48.02
C VAL A 78 -13.49 -27.29 -46.72
N GLY A 79 -14.78 -26.98 -46.85
CA GLY A 79 -15.74 -26.97 -45.76
C GLY A 79 -16.05 -28.36 -45.21
N SER A 80 -16.50 -28.35 -43.96
CA SER A 80 -17.43 -29.25 -43.30
C SER A 80 -17.38 -30.74 -43.68
N VAL A 81 -16.74 -31.52 -42.81
CA VAL A 81 -17.20 -32.88 -42.51
C VAL A 81 -17.48 -32.96 -41.01
N ILE A 82 -18.77 -33.03 -40.69
CA ILE A 82 -19.27 -33.41 -39.38
C ILE A 82 -18.88 -34.89 -39.17
N PHE A 83 -17.82 -35.13 -38.41
CA PHE A 83 -17.65 -36.40 -37.72
C PHE A 83 -18.07 -36.20 -36.28
N SER A 84 -19.30 -36.66 -35.99
CA SER A 84 -19.74 -36.97 -34.64
C SER A 84 -18.73 -37.97 -34.05
N ARG A 85 -17.87 -37.47 -33.18
CA ARG A 85 -17.06 -38.30 -32.29
C ARG A 85 -17.35 -37.82 -30.88
N ASN A 86 -18.20 -38.58 -30.21
CA ASN A 86 -18.35 -38.62 -28.76
C ASN A 86 -16.97 -38.78 -28.12
N ARG A 87 -16.27 -37.66 -27.87
CA ARG A 87 -15.23 -37.59 -26.85
C ARG A 87 -15.93 -37.03 -25.63
N LYS A 88 -16.13 -37.90 -24.63
CA LYS A 88 -16.22 -37.44 -23.25
C LYS A 88 -14.95 -36.65 -22.97
N GLU A 89 -15.01 -35.33 -23.10
CA GLU A 89 -13.98 -34.47 -22.56
C GLU A 89 -13.95 -34.75 -21.06
N LYS A 90 -12.81 -35.26 -20.56
CA LYS A 90 -12.55 -35.22 -19.13
C LYS A 90 -12.60 -33.74 -18.74
N PRO A 91 -13.33 -33.36 -17.67
CA PRO A 91 -13.29 -32.00 -17.18
C PRO A 91 -11.84 -31.61 -17.00
N ARG A 92 -11.44 -30.45 -17.52
CA ARG A 92 -10.16 -29.84 -17.15
C ARG A 92 -10.12 -29.81 -15.63
N GLU A 93 -9.10 -30.42 -15.04
CA GLU A 93 -8.81 -30.24 -13.62
C GLU A 93 -8.57 -28.74 -13.40
N ILE A 94 -9.62 -28.05 -12.99
CA ILE A 94 -9.50 -26.79 -12.27
C ILE A 94 -8.65 -27.17 -11.06
N PHE A 95 -7.51 -26.49 -10.88
CA PHE A 95 -6.66 -26.63 -9.70
C PHE A 95 -7.54 -26.53 -8.46
N THR A 96 -7.96 -27.69 -7.95
CA THR A 96 -8.80 -27.75 -6.77
C THR A 96 -7.82 -27.65 -5.62
N ILE A 97 -7.56 -26.44 -5.15
CA ILE A 97 -7.01 -26.26 -3.81
C ILE A 97 -8.14 -26.70 -2.88
N LYS A 98 -8.20 -28.00 -2.58
CA LYS A 98 -9.08 -28.50 -1.54
C LYS A 98 -8.58 -27.88 -0.23
N SER A 99 -9.38 -27.01 0.37
CA SER A 99 -9.17 -26.68 1.77
C SER A 99 -9.31 -27.96 2.59
N ASN A 100 -8.55 -28.08 3.67
CA ASN A 100 -8.65 -29.25 4.56
C ASN A 100 -9.99 -29.30 5.32
N THR A 101 -10.81 -28.26 5.23
CA THR A 101 -12.15 -28.14 5.83
C THR A 101 -13.30 -28.58 4.91
N GLY A 102 -13.04 -28.87 3.64
CA GLY A 102 -14.08 -29.24 2.68
C GLY A 102 -14.90 -28.08 2.13
N VAL A 103 -14.48 -26.82 2.36
CA VAL A 103 -15.05 -25.65 1.69
C VAL A 103 -14.33 -25.45 0.36
N ASP A 104 -15.01 -25.77 -0.74
CA ASP A 104 -14.51 -25.38 -2.07
C ASP A 104 -14.58 -23.85 -2.19
N LEU A 105 -13.42 -23.20 -2.03
CA LEU A 105 -13.26 -21.74 -2.08
C LEU A 105 -13.74 -21.16 -3.43
N PHE A 106 -13.75 -21.97 -4.47
CA PHE A 106 -14.16 -21.61 -5.84
C PHE A 106 -15.47 -22.26 -6.26
N ALA A 107 -16.12 -23.06 -5.41
CA ALA A 107 -17.46 -23.55 -5.70
C ALA A 107 -18.41 -22.37 -5.83
N GLU A 108 -19.29 -22.46 -6.82
CA GLU A 108 -20.48 -21.63 -6.92
C GLU A 108 -21.41 -21.93 -5.73
N THR A 109 -21.11 -21.35 -4.57
CA THR A 109 -22.00 -21.34 -3.41
C THR A 109 -23.12 -20.34 -3.68
N SER A 110 -24.37 -20.67 -3.33
CA SER A 110 -25.46 -19.70 -3.43
C SER A 110 -25.10 -18.44 -2.62
N ALA A 111 -25.24 -17.27 -3.26
CA ALA A 111 -24.83 -15.96 -2.72
C ALA A 111 -25.72 -15.45 -1.56
N ASP A 112 -26.43 -16.34 -0.86
CA ASP A 112 -27.29 -15.97 0.26
C ASP A 112 -26.46 -15.88 1.55
N TYR A 113 -25.65 -14.83 1.63
CA TYR A 113 -24.82 -14.52 2.80
C TYR A 113 -25.64 -14.11 4.04
N SER A 114 -26.96 -13.91 3.90
CA SER A 114 -27.84 -13.52 5.01
C SER A 114 -27.91 -14.56 6.13
N LYS A 115 -27.53 -15.81 5.84
CA LYS A 115 -27.51 -16.94 6.78
C LYS A 115 -26.21 -17.04 7.59
N LEU A 116 -25.15 -16.32 7.21
CA LEU A 116 -23.92 -16.30 7.99
C LEU A 116 -24.15 -15.56 9.32
N PRO A 117 -23.53 -16.01 10.43
CA PRO A 117 -23.46 -15.20 11.64
C PRO A 117 -22.87 -13.83 11.31
N LYS A 118 -23.35 -12.77 11.97
CA LYS A 118 -22.87 -11.40 11.75
C LYS A 118 -21.93 -10.99 12.86
N GLU A 119 -20.79 -10.43 12.49
CA GLU A 119 -19.81 -9.86 13.42
C GLU A 119 -19.43 -8.46 12.96
N THR A 120 -19.22 -7.52 13.88
CA THR A 120 -18.63 -6.23 13.54
C THR A 120 -17.13 -6.31 13.71
N ALA A 121 -16.38 -5.83 12.73
CA ALA A 121 -14.92 -5.81 12.80
C ALA A 121 -14.43 -4.97 13.99
N VAL A 122 -13.50 -5.54 14.75
CA VAL A 122 -12.81 -4.83 15.82
C VAL A 122 -11.70 -3.99 15.19
N PHE A 123 -11.87 -2.68 15.16
CA PHE A 123 -10.84 -1.77 14.67
C PHE A 123 -9.80 -1.46 15.74
N THR A 124 -8.54 -1.43 15.31
CA THR A 124 -7.45 -0.85 16.07
C THR A 124 -6.72 0.18 15.23
N THR A 125 -6.28 1.24 15.88
CA THR A 125 -5.39 2.24 15.26
C THR A 125 -3.95 1.81 15.47
N ALA A 126 -3.09 2.07 14.47
CA ALA A 126 -1.66 1.82 14.58
C ALA A 126 -1.07 2.50 15.84
N PRO A 127 -0.20 1.82 16.61
CA PRO A 127 0.43 0.56 16.29
C PRO A 127 -0.30 -0.70 16.79
N HIS A 128 -1.55 -0.61 17.23
CA HIS A 128 -2.28 -1.74 17.80
C HIS A 128 -2.90 -2.64 16.71
N VAL A 129 -3.04 -3.92 17.03
CA VAL A 129 -3.64 -4.96 16.17
C VAL A 129 -4.87 -5.55 16.88
N PRO A 130 -5.97 -5.92 16.19
CA PRO A 130 -7.11 -6.58 16.79
C PRO A 130 -6.73 -7.97 17.33
N PRO A 131 -7.46 -8.52 18.32
CA PRO A 131 -7.15 -9.84 18.87
C PRO A 131 -7.22 -10.94 17.79
N PRO A 132 -6.46 -12.04 17.94
CA PRO A 132 -6.57 -13.20 17.05
C PRO A 132 -7.98 -13.77 16.98
N ILE A 133 -8.37 -14.28 15.82
CA ILE A 133 -9.69 -14.88 15.61
C ILE A 133 -9.66 -16.31 16.12
N THR A 134 -10.58 -16.64 17.04
CA THR A 134 -10.66 -17.97 17.67
C THR A 134 -11.73 -18.87 17.08
N ARG A 135 -12.64 -18.33 16.25
CA ARG A 135 -13.67 -19.11 15.56
C ARG A 135 -13.11 -19.90 14.38
N ASP A 136 -13.76 -21.02 14.09
CA ASP A 136 -13.43 -21.97 13.01
C ASP A 136 -14.46 -21.96 11.86
N TYR A 137 -15.42 -21.04 11.87
CA TYR A 137 -16.46 -20.87 10.86
C TYR A 137 -16.44 -19.46 10.23
N PRO A 138 -16.92 -19.30 8.97
CA PRO A 138 -17.01 -18.00 8.31
C PRO A 138 -18.18 -17.16 8.82
N VAL A 139 -18.04 -15.84 8.75
CA VAL A 139 -19.06 -14.87 9.15
C VAL A 139 -19.30 -13.80 8.07
N LEU A 140 -20.43 -13.10 8.17
CA LEU A 140 -20.61 -11.81 7.52
C LEU A 140 -19.97 -10.73 8.42
N LEU A 141 -18.75 -10.32 8.05
CA LEU A 141 -17.95 -9.36 8.81
C LEU A 141 -18.28 -7.94 8.37
N GLN A 142 -18.92 -7.17 9.25
CA GLN A 142 -19.30 -5.79 8.99
C GLN A 142 -18.11 -4.86 9.23
N VAL A 143 -17.72 -4.11 8.19
CA VAL A 143 -16.57 -3.20 8.19
C VAL A 143 -17.05 -1.79 7.84
N PRO A 144 -17.49 -1.00 8.83
CA PRO A 144 -17.96 0.37 8.61
C PRO A 144 -16.77 1.36 8.60
N LEU A 145 -16.24 1.69 7.43
CA LEU A 145 -15.20 2.69 7.26
C LEU A 145 -15.79 4.08 6.99
N THR A 146 -15.08 5.11 7.44
CA THR A 146 -15.36 6.50 7.12
C THR A 146 -14.16 7.15 6.47
N THR A 147 -14.37 8.12 5.57
CA THR A 147 -13.29 8.91 4.99
C THR A 147 -13.42 10.38 5.35
N SER A 148 -12.30 11.03 5.65
CA SER A 148 -12.26 12.45 5.98
C SER A 148 -10.84 13.01 5.83
N THR A 149 -10.74 14.33 5.67
CA THR A 149 -9.46 15.04 5.78
C THR A 149 -9.18 15.47 7.21
N LYS A 150 -7.90 15.55 7.58
CA LYS A 150 -7.46 16.00 8.91
C LYS A 150 -6.08 16.62 8.83
N THR A 151 -5.96 17.87 9.27
CA THR A 151 -4.65 18.50 9.46
C THR A 151 -3.95 17.91 10.69
N THR A 152 -2.82 17.24 10.48
CA THR A 152 -2.01 16.60 11.54
C THR A 152 -0.57 17.11 11.51
N GLN A 153 0.17 16.87 12.59
CA GLN A 153 1.59 17.17 12.65
C GLN A 153 2.35 16.10 11.85
N LEU A 154 3.03 16.48 10.77
CA LEU A 154 3.73 15.55 9.88
C LEU A 154 5.20 15.38 10.28
N SER A 155 5.88 16.49 10.55
CA SER A 155 7.28 16.55 11.04
C SER A 155 7.36 17.42 12.29
N ASN A 156 8.53 17.62 12.87
CA ASN A 156 8.70 18.63 13.93
C ASN A 156 8.44 20.09 13.48
N GLN A 157 8.44 20.36 12.17
CA GLN A 157 8.33 21.70 11.59
C GLN A 157 6.96 21.98 10.98
N TYR A 158 6.35 20.98 10.33
CA TYR A 158 5.20 21.20 9.46
C TYR A 158 4.01 20.32 9.81
N LYS A 159 2.82 20.91 9.66
CA LYS A 159 1.54 20.23 9.59
C LYS A 159 1.19 19.94 8.13
N TYR A 160 0.35 18.92 7.92
CA TYR A 160 -0.09 18.48 6.61
C TYR A 160 -1.55 18.05 6.67
N GLU A 161 -2.33 18.31 5.62
CA GLU A 161 -3.68 17.78 5.52
C GLU A 161 -3.64 16.33 5.02
N GLN A 162 -3.89 15.40 5.94
CA GLN A 162 -3.96 13.98 5.61
C GLN A 162 -5.38 13.59 5.23
N TRP A 163 -5.49 12.71 4.24
CA TRP A 163 -6.73 12.06 3.86
C TRP A 163 -6.75 10.67 4.48
N THR A 164 -7.82 10.33 5.19
CA THR A 164 -7.80 9.24 6.16
C THR A 164 -8.94 8.27 5.96
N PHE A 165 -8.70 7.00 6.31
CA PHE A 165 -9.76 6.08 6.71
C PHE A 165 -9.88 6.15 8.25
N ASN A 166 -11.08 6.41 8.75
CA ASN A 166 -11.42 6.52 10.18
C ASN A 166 -10.53 7.52 10.98
N GLY A 167 -10.07 8.60 10.34
CA GLY A 167 -9.40 9.71 11.02
C GLY A 167 -7.93 9.49 11.39
N THR A 168 -7.30 8.42 10.88
CA THR A 168 -5.91 8.05 11.18
C THR A 168 -5.12 7.70 9.92
N VAL A 169 -3.80 7.85 9.99
CA VAL A 169 -2.85 7.36 8.97
C VAL A 169 -1.83 6.44 9.66
N PRO A 170 -1.74 5.16 9.28
CA PRO A 170 -2.64 4.48 8.34
C PRO A 170 -4.06 4.34 8.91
N GLY A 171 -4.98 3.91 8.06
CA GLY A 171 -6.33 3.49 8.46
C GLY A 171 -6.32 2.29 9.41
N PRO A 172 -7.49 1.94 9.98
CA PRO A 172 -7.61 0.86 10.95
C PRO A 172 -7.06 -0.47 10.45
N PHE A 173 -6.44 -1.24 11.34
CA PHE A 173 -6.11 -2.62 11.02
C PHE A 173 -7.39 -3.45 11.02
N ILE A 174 -7.59 -4.24 9.96
CA ILE A 174 -8.73 -5.16 9.85
C ILE A 174 -8.19 -6.58 10.02
N ARG A 175 -8.81 -7.37 10.91
CA ARG A 175 -8.52 -8.80 11.06
C ARG A 175 -9.74 -9.60 10.63
N ALA A 176 -9.55 -10.50 9.68
CA ALA A 176 -10.58 -11.36 9.13
C ALA A 176 -10.02 -12.77 8.93
N ARG A 177 -10.86 -13.71 8.52
CA ARG A 177 -10.49 -15.11 8.25
C ARG A 177 -10.89 -15.50 6.83
N VAL A 178 -10.14 -16.41 6.23
CA VAL A 178 -10.54 -17.05 4.97
C VAL A 178 -11.96 -17.60 5.10
N GLY A 179 -12.77 -17.35 4.06
CA GLY A 179 -14.19 -17.72 4.01
C GLY A 179 -15.15 -16.66 4.53
N ASP A 180 -14.69 -15.67 5.30
CA ASP A 180 -15.53 -14.55 5.70
C ASP A 180 -16.02 -13.77 4.49
N VAL A 181 -17.21 -13.18 4.63
CA VAL A 181 -17.74 -12.20 3.68
C VAL A 181 -17.66 -10.84 4.34
N VAL A 182 -16.78 -9.98 3.82
CA VAL A 182 -16.66 -8.59 4.28
C VAL A 182 -17.80 -7.77 3.71
N GLU A 183 -18.70 -7.30 4.58
CA GLU A 183 -19.69 -6.26 4.31
C GLU A 183 -19.05 -4.91 4.60
N LEU A 184 -18.37 -4.35 3.61
CA LEU A 184 -17.71 -3.07 3.73
C LEU A 184 -18.71 -1.96 3.43
N THR A 185 -18.95 -1.07 4.39
CA THR A 185 -19.66 0.19 4.16
C THR A 185 -18.67 1.34 4.25
N LEU A 186 -18.49 2.08 3.18
CA LEU A 186 -17.67 3.29 3.14
C LEU A 186 -18.58 4.52 3.17
N THR A 187 -18.43 5.36 4.19
CA THR A 187 -19.15 6.64 4.29
C THR A 187 -18.19 7.81 4.13
N ASN A 188 -18.45 8.67 3.15
CA ASN A 188 -17.56 9.77 2.84
C ASN A 188 -17.95 11.06 3.57
N HIS A 189 -17.08 11.52 4.46
CA HIS A 189 -17.18 12.78 5.20
C HIS A 189 -16.18 13.84 4.72
N ASP A 190 -15.49 13.63 3.59
CA ASP A 190 -14.62 14.65 3.00
C ASP A 190 -15.47 15.83 2.48
N VAL A 191 -15.37 16.96 3.18
CA VAL A 191 -16.08 18.21 2.87
C VAL A 191 -15.45 19.01 1.73
N THR A 192 -14.30 18.59 1.22
CA THR A 192 -13.64 19.20 0.06
C THR A 192 -14.24 18.73 -1.27
N GLY A 193 -15.08 17.70 -1.23
CA GLY A 193 -15.81 17.17 -2.39
C GLY A 193 -15.06 16.09 -3.17
N ASN A 194 -13.94 15.57 -2.68
CA ASN A 194 -13.28 14.44 -3.33
C ASN A 194 -14.11 13.16 -3.15
N PRO A 195 -14.33 12.37 -4.22
CA PRO A 195 -14.84 11.02 -4.08
C PRO A 195 -13.77 10.12 -3.44
N HIS A 196 -14.21 9.16 -2.65
CA HIS A 196 -13.34 8.16 -2.06
C HIS A 196 -13.92 6.76 -2.27
N ASN A 197 -13.04 5.77 -2.37
CA ASN A 197 -13.38 4.37 -2.51
C ASN A 197 -12.31 3.50 -1.82
N ILE A 198 -12.43 2.18 -1.94
CA ILE A 198 -11.39 1.26 -1.48
C ILE A 198 -11.03 0.26 -2.57
N ASP A 199 -9.74 0.13 -2.83
CA ASP A 199 -9.12 -1.05 -3.43
C ASP A 199 -8.47 -1.84 -2.28
N CYS A 200 -8.94 -3.05 -2.05
CA CYS A 200 -8.38 -3.94 -1.03
C CYS A 200 -7.77 -5.15 -1.72
N HIS A 201 -6.47 -5.38 -1.53
CA HIS A 201 -5.73 -6.44 -2.22
C HIS A 201 -6.15 -7.85 -1.77
N ALA A 202 -6.89 -7.97 -0.66
CA ALA A 202 -7.52 -9.23 -0.25
C ALA A 202 -8.80 -9.57 -1.03
N PHE A 203 -9.39 -8.60 -1.74
CA PHE A 203 -10.64 -8.81 -2.46
C PHE A 203 -10.38 -9.33 -3.87
N THR A 204 -11.05 -10.43 -4.23
CA THR A 204 -10.99 -10.97 -5.59
C THR A 204 -12.11 -10.37 -6.44
N GLY A 205 -11.76 -9.40 -7.29
CA GLY A 205 -12.70 -8.76 -8.20
C GLY A 205 -12.12 -7.50 -8.85
N PRO A 206 -12.82 -6.92 -9.84
CA PRO A 206 -12.34 -5.71 -10.53
C PRO A 206 -12.07 -4.55 -9.56
N GLY A 207 -10.86 -3.99 -9.65
CA GLY A 207 -10.42 -2.84 -8.84
C GLY A 207 -10.45 -3.07 -7.33
N GLY A 208 -10.42 -4.32 -6.86
CA GLY A 208 -10.40 -4.66 -5.44
C GLY A 208 -11.56 -4.06 -4.62
N GLY A 209 -12.71 -3.82 -5.27
CA GLY A 209 -13.90 -3.23 -4.65
C GLY A 209 -14.12 -1.73 -4.94
N ALA A 210 -13.19 -1.06 -5.63
CA ALA A 210 -13.23 0.40 -5.83
C ALA A 210 -14.53 0.88 -6.48
N ALA A 211 -14.95 0.24 -7.57
CA ALA A 211 -16.17 0.62 -8.28
C ALA A 211 -17.45 0.42 -7.45
N LEU A 212 -17.47 -0.56 -6.55
CA LEU A 212 -18.62 -0.85 -5.68
C LEU A 212 -18.68 0.06 -4.45
N THR A 213 -17.59 0.75 -4.13
CA THR A 213 -17.42 1.51 -2.89
C THR A 213 -17.16 3.00 -3.13
N THR A 214 -17.23 3.46 -4.38
CA THR A 214 -17.05 4.87 -4.73
C THR A 214 -18.20 5.71 -4.18
N ALA A 215 -17.90 6.48 -3.15
CA ALA A 215 -18.81 7.35 -2.44
C ALA A 215 -18.43 8.82 -2.65
N GLU A 216 -19.38 9.60 -3.14
CA GLU A 216 -19.29 11.07 -3.19
C GLU A 216 -19.42 11.68 -1.78
N GLU A 217 -19.19 12.98 -1.63
CA GLU A 217 -19.38 13.68 -0.35
C GLU A 217 -20.77 13.37 0.26
N LYS A 218 -20.79 12.98 1.54
CA LYS A 218 -21.98 12.59 2.33
C LYS A 218 -22.70 11.33 1.84
N GLU A 219 -22.11 10.58 0.90
CA GLU A 219 -22.64 9.30 0.46
C GLU A 219 -22.10 8.13 1.29
N SER A 220 -22.91 7.08 1.41
CA SER A 220 -22.47 5.75 1.86
C SER A 220 -22.65 4.72 0.76
N LYS A 221 -21.62 3.91 0.49
CA LYS A 221 -21.69 2.75 -0.39
C LYS A 221 -21.35 1.48 0.37
N THR A 222 -22.05 0.38 0.05
CA THR A 222 -21.81 -0.92 0.67
C THR A 222 -21.50 -1.98 -0.39
N GLY A 223 -20.44 -2.75 -0.19
CA GLY A 223 -20.07 -3.90 -1.01
C GLY A 223 -19.88 -5.16 -0.17
N LEU A 224 -20.06 -6.33 -0.79
CA LEU A 224 -19.88 -7.64 -0.17
C LEU A 224 -18.71 -8.37 -0.85
N PHE A 225 -17.71 -8.79 -0.08
CA PHE A 225 -16.48 -9.38 -0.62
C PHE A 225 -16.11 -10.64 0.17
N LYS A 226 -16.22 -11.82 -0.47
CA LYS A 226 -15.77 -13.08 0.12
C LYS A 226 -14.24 -13.16 0.09
N LEU A 227 -13.61 -13.45 1.23
CA LEU A 227 -12.16 -13.59 1.35
C LEU A 227 -11.72 -14.99 0.96
N LEU A 228 -10.97 -15.10 -0.13
CA LEU A 228 -10.57 -16.39 -0.71
C LEU A 228 -9.16 -16.83 -0.33
N HIS A 229 -8.30 -15.88 0.04
CA HIS A 229 -6.87 -16.12 0.21
C HIS A 229 -6.38 -15.57 1.55
N PRO A 230 -5.63 -16.38 2.34
CA PRO A 230 -4.99 -15.87 3.55
C PRO A 230 -3.80 -15.00 3.20
N GLY A 231 -3.38 -14.15 4.14
CA GLY A 231 -2.24 -13.26 3.96
C GLY A 231 -2.40 -11.91 4.63
N LEU A 232 -1.37 -11.09 4.53
CA LEU A 232 -1.41 -9.68 4.91
C LEU A 232 -1.49 -8.81 3.65
N TYR A 233 -2.54 -8.00 3.54
CA TYR A 233 -2.84 -7.25 2.34
C TYR A 233 -2.96 -5.76 2.65
N VAL A 234 -2.53 -4.94 1.69
CA VAL A 234 -2.81 -3.50 1.71
C VAL A 234 -4.25 -3.27 1.26
N TYR A 235 -4.90 -2.28 1.85
CA TYR A 235 -6.03 -1.61 1.23
C TYR A 235 -5.70 -0.12 1.11
N HIS A 236 -6.20 0.54 0.06
CA HIS A 236 -6.00 1.95 -0.16
C HIS A 236 -7.13 2.57 -0.97
N CYS A 237 -7.21 3.90 -1.01
CA CYS A 237 -8.12 4.57 -1.92
C CYS A 237 -7.63 4.43 -3.37
N ALA A 238 -8.56 4.26 -4.30
CA ALA A 238 -8.33 4.15 -5.74
C ALA A 238 -9.26 5.11 -6.54
N ALA A 239 -9.75 6.18 -5.90
CA ALA A 239 -10.41 7.29 -6.57
C ALA A 239 -9.37 8.12 -7.35
N ALA A 240 -9.79 8.75 -8.46
CA ALA A 240 -8.89 9.52 -9.30
C ALA A 240 -8.63 10.92 -8.71
N PRO A 241 -7.37 11.42 -8.70
CA PRO A 241 -6.14 10.74 -9.12
C PRO A 241 -5.56 9.82 -8.03
N VAL A 242 -5.54 8.52 -8.29
CA VAL A 242 -5.11 7.47 -7.34
C VAL A 242 -3.84 7.80 -6.55
N PRO A 243 -2.71 8.20 -7.18
CA PRO A 243 -1.48 8.45 -6.44
C PRO A 243 -1.60 9.57 -5.41
N VAL A 244 -2.46 10.57 -5.64
CA VAL A 244 -2.67 11.68 -4.69
C VAL A 244 -3.40 11.21 -3.44
N HIS A 245 -4.43 10.37 -3.60
CA HIS A 245 -5.15 9.81 -2.45
C HIS A 245 -4.25 8.95 -1.58
N ILE A 246 -3.40 8.11 -2.19
CA ILE A 246 -2.43 7.29 -1.47
C ILE A 246 -1.40 8.18 -0.78
N ALA A 247 -0.77 9.12 -1.49
CA ALA A 247 0.24 10.02 -0.95
C ALA A 247 -0.26 10.89 0.22
N ASN A 248 -1.57 11.16 0.27
CA ASN A 248 -2.19 11.93 1.35
C ASN A 248 -2.54 11.10 2.60
N GLY A 249 -2.38 9.77 2.58
CA GLY A 249 -2.56 8.93 3.78
C GLY A 249 -3.64 7.85 3.68
N MET A 250 -4.32 7.70 2.54
CA MET A 250 -5.46 6.78 2.42
C MET A 250 -5.03 5.34 2.15
N TYR A 251 -4.50 4.67 3.18
CA TYR A 251 -4.08 3.28 3.13
C TYR A 251 -4.15 2.60 4.50
N GLY A 252 -4.23 1.27 4.52
CA GLY A 252 -4.10 0.46 5.73
C GLY A 252 -3.87 -1.01 5.44
N LEU A 253 -3.93 -1.85 6.47
CA LEU A 253 -3.72 -3.29 6.36
C LEU A 253 -4.95 -4.11 6.77
N ILE A 254 -5.16 -5.20 6.03
CA ILE A 254 -6.04 -6.30 6.42
C ILE A 254 -5.23 -7.59 6.52
N TYR A 255 -5.32 -8.26 7.67
CA TYR A 255 -4.83 -9.62 7.84
C TYR A 255 -5.98 -10.61 7.67
N VAL A 256 -5.82 -11.53 6.72
CA VAL A 256 -6.72 -12.65 6.47
C VAL A 256 -6.08 -13.92 7.01
N GLN A 257 -6.56 -14.35 8.18
CA GLN A 257 -6.12 -15.56 8.86
C GLN A 257 -6.45 -16.81 8.02
N PRO A 258 -5.52 -17.77 7.86
CA PRO A 258 -5.80 -19.08 7.27
C PRO A 258 -7.01 -19.77 7.90
N GLU A 259 -7.67 -20.61 7.11
CA GLU A 259 -8.79 -21.41 7.59
C GLU A 259 -8.33 -22.39 8.68
N ASP A 260 -7.24 -23.11 8.39
CA ASP A 260 -6.58 -24.04 9.30
C ASP A 260 -5.14 -23.59 9.52
N GLY A 261 -4.67 -23.68 10.77
CA GLY A 261 -3.30 -23.33 11.12
C GLY A 261 -3.01 -21.84 10.93
N ASP A 262 -3.34 -21.02 11.94
CA ASP A 262 -2.92 -19.62 11.96
C ASP A 262 -1.42 -19.50 12.27
N LEU A 263 -0.90 -18.28 12.10
CA LEU A 263 0.42 -17.91 12.58
C LEU A 263 0.60 -18.31 14.06
N PRO A 264 1.79 -18.78 14.46
CA PRO A 264 2.06 -19.12 15.85
C PRO A 264 1.75 -17.95 16.80
N PRO A 265 1.24 -18.23 18.02
CA PRO A 265 0.99 -17.19 19.00
C PRO A 265 2.29 -16.47 19.38
N VAL A 266 2.18 -15.18 19.64
CA VAL A 266 3.26 -14.32 20.11
C VAL A 266 2.79 -13.49 21.29
N ASP A 267 3.72 -12.95 22.07
CA ASP A 267 3.40 -12.15 23.27
C ASP A 267 2.93 -10.73 22.91
N ARG A 268 3.39 -10.18 21.79
CA ARG A 268 3.08 -8.83 21.31
C ARG A 268 2.84 -8.82 19.80
N GLU A 269 1.83 -8.11 19.35
CA GLU A 269 1.59 -7.81 17.93
C GLU A 269 1.56 -6.30 17.72
N TYR A 270 2.21 -5.84 16.64
CA TYR A 270 2.25 -4.43 16.24
C TYR A 270 1.91 -4.22 14.78
N TYR A 271 1.24 -3.12 14.51
CA TYR A 271 0.91 -2.62 13.18
C TYR A 271 1.82 -1.44 12.82
N VAL A 272 2.66 -1.61 11.80
CA VAL A 272 3.56 -0.57 11.31
C VAL A 272 3.40 -0.44 9.81
N MET A 273 3.20 0.76 9.31
CA MET A 273 3.10 1.01 7.88
C MET A 273 4.00 2.15 7.47
N GLN A 274 4.87 1.91 6.50
CA GLN A 274 5.71 2.92 5.88
C GLN A 274 4.95 3.66 4.78
N SER A 275 5.23 4.96 4.66
CA SER A 275 4.68 5.80 3.59
C SER A 275 5.58 7.00 3.30
N GLU A 276 5.50 7.50 2.07
CA GLU A 276 6.10 8.77 1.69
C GLU A 276 5.09 9.92 1.76
N PHE A 277 5.58 11.11 2.10
CA PHE A 277 4.83 12.37 1.94
C PHE A 277 5.63 13.35 1.09
N TYR A 278 4.91 14.02 0.19
CA TYR A 278 5.44 14.95 -0.78
C TYR A 278 4.80 16.30 -0.54
N HIS A 279 5.59 17.29 -0.17
CA HIS A 279 5.05 18.62 0.09
C HIS A 279 5.85 19.73 -0.59
N GLU A 280 5.14 20.79 -0.95
CA GLU A 280 5.74 22.03 -1.45
C GLU A 280 6.47 22.76 -0.31
N PRO A 281 7.42 23.65 -0.61
CA PRO A 281 7.95 24.58 0.39
C PRO A 281 6.81 25.35 1.08
N PRO A 282 6.92 25.67 2.38
CA PRO A 282 5.88 26.40 3.08
C PRO A 282 5.68 27.78 2.46
N GLU A 283 4.42 28.16 2.24
CA GLU A 283 4.07 29.48 1.71
C GLU A 283 4.56 30.61 2.62
N VAL A 284 4.90 31.76 2.02
CA VAL A 284 5.21 32.99 2.76
C VAL A 284 3.91 33.78 2.92
N LEU A 285 3.47 33.91 4.16
CA LEU A 285 2.26 34.64 4.53
C LEU A 285 2.48 36.17 4.37
N GLU A 286 1.39 36.94 4.33
CA GLU A 286 1.44 38.40 4.20
C GLU A 286 2.29 39.10 5.27
N ASN A 287 2.42 38.48 6.46
CA ASN A 287 3.25 38.97 7.55
C ASN A 287 4.75 38.63 7.42
N GLY A 288 5.18 38.07 6.28
CA GLY A 288 6.55 37.66 5.98
C GLY A 288 7.00 36.37 6.64
N LYS A 289 6.15 35.70 7.44
CA LYS A 289 6.47 34.41 8.07
C LYS A 289 6.10 33.26 7.14
N ARG A 290 6.82 32.15 7.27
CA ARG A 290 6.47 30.88 6.58
C ARG A 290 5.30 30.21 7.29
N SER A 291 4.39 29.63 6.51
CA SER A 291 3.29 28.80 7.01
C SER A 291 3.84 27.61 7.81
N SER A 292 3.14 27.24 8.88
CA SER A 292 3.39 25.99 9.60
C SER A 292 2.72 24.78 8.94
N THR A 293 1.92 25.00 7.89
CA THR A 293 1.24 23.96 7.13
C THR A 293 1.81 23.95 5.72
N VAL A 294 2.12 22.77 5.21
CA VAL A 294 2.61 22.54 3.85
C VAL A 294 1.57 21.74 3.06
N GLU A 295 1.54 21.95 1.75
CA GLU A 295 0.58 21.35 0.83
C GLU A 295 1.23 20.26 -0.03
N PHE A 296 0.42 19.36 -0.59
CA PHE A 296 0.90 18.28 -1.45
C PHE A 296 1.68 18.79 -2.66
N SER A 297 2.82 18.16 -2.97
CA SER A 297 3.59 18.44 -4.19
C SER A 297 3.45 17.31 -5.20
N TYR A 298 2.62 17.53 -6.24
CA TYR A 298 2.51 16.60 -7.36
C TYR A 298 3.83 16.43 -8.13
N PRO A 299 4.61 17.49 -8.43
CA PRO A 299 5.90 17.34 -9.12
C PRO A 299 6.89 16.46 -8.34
N ASN A 300 7.05 16.69 -7.03
CA ASN A 300 7.95 15.88 -6.21
C ASN A 300 7.47 14.42 -6.14
N ALA A 301 6.15 14.19 -6.09
CA ALA A 301 5.57 12.85 -6.11
C ALA A 301 5.83 12.11 -7.43
N LEU A 302 5.71 12.82 -8.56
CA LEU A 302 5.98 12.27 -9.89
C LEU A 302 7.47 11.94 -10.09
N GLU A 303 8.36 12.71 -9.49
CA GLU A 303 9.81 12.48 -9.51
C GLU A 303 10.29 11.46 -8.47
N GLU A 304 9.38 10.87 -7.68
CA GLU A 304 9.70 9.97 -6.57
C GLU A 304 10.68 10.58 -5.55
N ASN A 305 10.59 11.91 -5.36
CA ASN A 305 11.45 12.67 -4.47
C ASN A 305 10.70 13.14 -3.22
N PRO A 306 10.51 12.26 -2.21
CA PRO A 306 9.68 12.60 -1.06
C PRO A 306 10.36 13.59 -0.13
N SER A 307 9.56 14.47 0.45
CA SER A 307 10.01 15.33 1.55
C SER A 307 10.22 14.52 2.82
N LEU A 308 9.32 13.57 3.09
CA LEU A 308 9.39 12.66 4.23
C LEU A 308 9.12 11.21 3.84
N VAL A 309 9.75 10.28 4.57
CA VAL A 309 9.43 8.85 4.57
C VAL A 309 9.25 8.48 6.03
N VAL A 310 8.09 7.98 6.43
CA VAL A 310 7.72 7.85 7.85
C VAL A 310 7.06 6.51 8.11
N PHE A 311 7.04 6.10 9.37
CA PHE A 311 6.16 5.04 9.86
C PHE A 311 4.92 5.66 10.50
N ASN A 312 3.75 5.08 10.25
CA ASN A 312 2.49 5.46 10.89
C ASN A 312 2.14 6.96 10.76
N GLY A 313 2.38 7.51 9.56
CA GLY A 313 1.83 8.80 9.14
C GLY A 313 2.58 10.06 9.60
N SER A 314 3.61 9.97 10.46
CA SER A 314 4.41 11.15 10.87
C SER A 314 5.78 10.77 11.39
N GLU A 315 6.72 11.71 11.35
CA GLU A 315 8.11 11.52 11.81
C GLU A 315 8.19 11.08 13.29
N SER A 316 7.25 11.51 14.13
CA SER A 316 7.28 11.22 15.56
C SER A 316 6.48 9.99 15.98
N ALA A 317 5.70 9.37 15.08
CA ALA A 317 4.64 8.42 15.42
C ALA A 317 5.10 7.20 16.25
N LEU A 318 6.33 6.75 16.03
CA LEU A 318 6.91 5.58 16.73
C LEU A 318 8.21 5.93 17.48
N THR A 319 8.43 7.21 17.79
CA THR A 319 9.71 7.67 18.35
C THR A 319 9.66 7.83 19.88
N ARG A 320 10.31 8.85 20.44
CA ARG A 320 10.52 9.00 21.90
C ARG A 320 9.20 9.07 22.68
N ASP A 321 8.19 9.72 22.11
CA ASP A 321 6.92 9.96 22.79
C ASP A 321 6.00 8.73 22.79
N GLN A 322 6.08 7.90 21.74
CA GLN A 322 5.20 6.75 21.52
C GLN A 322 5.97 5.53 20.98
N PRO A 323 7.01 5.05 21.68
CA PRO A 323 7.77 3.88 21.23
C PRO A 323 6.92 2.62 21.40
N LEU A 324 7.18 1.62 20.55
CA LEU A 324 6.73 0.25 20.78
C LEU A 324 7.40 -0.30 22.06
N LYS A 325 6.78 -1.26 22.74
CA LYS A 325 7.24 -1.73 24.07
C LYS A 325 7.18 -3.24 24.21
N ALA A 326 8.26 -3.86 24.64
CA ALA A 326 8.29 -5.28 24.96
C ALA A 326 9.12 -5.56 26.23
N LYS A 327 9.12 -6.81 26.66
CA LYS A 327 10.01 -7.32 27.70
C LYS A 327 11.01 -8.31 27.11
N SER A 328 12.20 -8.36 27.69
CA SER A 328 13.20 -9.37 27.33
C SER A 328 12.60 -10.76 27.53
N GLY A 329 12.74 -11.60 26.51
CA GLY A 329 12.15 -12.94 26.44
C GLY A 329 10.81 -13.00 25.70
N GLU A 330 10.09 -11.88 25.55
CA GLU A 330 8.86 -11.83 24.74
C GLU A 330 9.18 -12.00 23.24
N THR A 331 8.25 -12.65 22.55
CA THR A 331 8.17 -12.71 21.10
C THR A 331 7.29 -11.57 20.59
N VAL A 332 7.79 -10.84 19.59
CA VAL A 332 7.11 -9.67 19.03
C VAL A 332 6.87 -9.90 17.54
N ARG A 333 5.61 -9.84 17.10
CA ARG A 333 5.24 -9.81 15.69
C ARG A 333 4.98 -8.39 15.23
N ILE A 334 5.50 -8.03 14.07
CA ILE A 334 5.18 -6.78 13.38
C ILE A 334 4.51 -7.13 12.05
N PHE A 335 3.27 -6.69 11.89
CA PHE A 335 2.59 -6.62 10.60
C PHE A 335 3.04 -5.33 9.92
N PHE A 336 3.95 -5.48 8.95
CA PHE A 336 4.59 -4.36 8.27
C PHE A 336 4.00 -4.17 6.89
N GLY A 337 3.47 -2.99 6.61
CA GLY A 337 3.02 -2.58 5.28
C GLY A 337 3.94 -1.52 4.68
N ASN A 338 4.03 -1.48 3.35
CA ASN A 338 4.59 -0.35 2.64
C ASN A 338 3.52 0.24 1.73
N ALA A 339 2.94 1.36 2.15
CA ALA A 339 1.94 2.06 1.36
C ALA A 339 2.52 2.64 0.06
N GLY A 340 3.81 3.01 0.08
CA GLY A 340 4.40 3.84 -0.97
C GLY A 340 3.98 5.32 -0.83
N PRO A 341 3.59 5.99 -1.94
CA PRO A 341 3.18 5.40 -3.21
C PRO A 341 4.31 4.83 -4.09
N ASN A 342 5.56 5.22 -3.92
CA ASN A 342 6.61 4.96 -4.93
C ASN A 342 7.76 4.06 -4.42
N LEU A 343 8.26 4.29 -3.22
CA LEU A 343 9.52 3.70 -2.78
C LEU A 343 9.33 2.29 -2.21
N THR A 344 10.26 1.40 -2.54
CA THR A 344 10.41 0.09 -1.87
C THR A 344 11.13 0.27 -0.55
N SER A 345 10.61 -0.29 0.56
CA SER A 345 11.25 -0.26 1.87
C SER A 345 12.30 -1.37 2.00
N ALA A 346 13.50 -1.06 2.49
CA ALA A 346 14.45 -2.06 2.97
C ALA A 346 14.28 -2.23 4.49
N PHE A 347 13.15 -2.81 4.91
CA PHE A 347 12.77 -2.85 6.32
C PHE A 347 13.76 -3.66 7.18
N HIS A 348 14.24 -3.02 8.24
CA HIS A 348 15.21 -3.56 9.18
C HIS A 348 14.90 -3.12 10.62
N VAL A 349 15.27 -3.95 11.59
CA VAL A 349 15.26 -3.61 13.02
C VAL A 349 16.67 -3.73 13.56
N ILE A 350 17.31 -2.58 13.84
CA ILE A 350 18.68 -2.50 14.34
C ILE A 350 18.77 -3.20 15.69
N GLY A 351 19.83 -4.01 15.84
CA GLY A 351 20.11 -4.78 17.05
C GLY A 351 19.53 -6.19 17.05
N THR A 352 18.81 -6.59 16.00
CA THR A 352 18.24 -7.94 15.90
C THR A 352 18.12 -8.46 14.46
N THR A 353 17.67 -9.70 14.33
CA THR A 353 17.29 -10.36 13.07
C THR A 353 15.89 -10.92 13.21
N PHE A 354 15.16 -11.04 12.11
CA PHE A 354 13.81 -11.62 12.09
C PHE A 354 13.89 -13.12 12.35
N SER A 355 13.39 -13.58 13.50
CA SER A 355 13.37 -15.00 13.83
C SER A 355 12.48 -15.78 12.86
N LYS A 356 11.39 -15.14 12.40
CA LYS A 356 10.55 -15.56 11.29
C LYS A 356 10.30 -14.36 10.37
N LEU A 357 10.36 -14.59 9.06
CA LEU A 357 10.00 -13.64 8.02
C LEU A 357 9.00 -14.30 7.06
N TYR A 358 7.78 -13.79 7.06
CA TYR A 358 6.73 -14.14 6.11
C TYR A 358 6.80 -13.14 4.96
N ARG A 359 7.49 -13.55 3.89
CA ARG A 359 7.81 -12.68 2.76
C ARG A 359 6.55 -12.32 2.00
N ASP A 360 6.48 -11.07 1.52
CA ASP A 360 5.42 -10.60 0.61
C ASP A 360 3.98 -10.81 1.14
N GLY A 361 3.82 -10.90 2.46
CA GLY A 361 2.54 -11.15 3.12
C GLY A 361 2.06 -12.61 3.08
N ASP A 362 2.86 -13.54 2.54
CA ASP A 362 2.55 -14.96 2.45
C ASP A 362 2.66 -15.65 3.83
N VAL A 363 1.53 -16.12 4.31
CA VAL A 363 1.40 -16.85 5.59
C VAL A 363 1.16 -18.34 5.43
N VAL A 364 1.17 -18.85 4.20
CA VAL A 364 0.98 -20.27 3.88
C VAL A 364 2.34 -20.94 3.72
N SER A 365 3.27 -20.30 3.01
CA SER A 365 4.61 -20.84 2.84
C SER A 365 5.40 -20.84 4.16
N PRO A 366 6.32 -21.81 4.35
CA PRO A 366 7.21 -21.78 5.51
C PRO A 366 8.00 -20.46 5.57
N PRO A 367 8.03 -19.77 6.73
CA PRO A 367 8.75 -18.51 6.86
C PRO A 367 10.27 -18.69 6.76
N ALA A 368 10.95 -17.69 6.22
CA ALA A 368 12.40 -17.60 6.30
C ALA A 368 12.82 -17.35 7.76
N ASN A 369 14.04 -17.75 8.13
CA ASN A 369 14.53 -17.69 9.51
C ASN A 369 15.81 -16.85 9.58
N TRP A 370 15.93 -16.03 10.62
CA TRP A 370 17.11 -15.22 10.94
C TRP A 370 17.53 -14.24 9.83
N VAL A 371 16.55 -13.66 9.13
CA VAL A 371 16.80 -12.69 8.05
C VAL A 371 17.01 -11.30 8.67
N PRO A 372 18.07 -10.56 8.29
CA PRO A 372 18.36 -9.25 8.90
C PRO A 372 17.50 -8.12 8.32
N THR A 373 17.22 -8.15 7.01
CA THR A 373 16.55 -7.07 6.28
C THR A 373 15.68 -7.70 5.19
N THR A 374 14.51 -7.12 4.93
CA THR A 374 13.62 -7.57 3.86
C THR A 374 13.22 -6.41 2.96
N SER A 375 13.10 -6.69 1.66
CA SER A 375 12.55 -5.74 0.69
C SER A 375 11.03 -5.81 0.76
N VAL A 376 10.35 -4.68 0.85
CA VAL A 376 8.87 -4.59 0.85
C VAL A 376 8.45 -3.59 -0.23
N PRO A 377 7.88 -4.04 -1.36
CA PRO A 377 7.52 -3.14 -2.46
C PRO A 377 6.39 -2.18 -2.07
N PRO A 378 6.23 -1.02 -2.75
CA PRO A 378 5.06 -0.16 -2.56
C PRO A 378 3.77 -0.94 -2.87
N GLY A 379 2.73 -0.73 -2.07
CA GLY A 379 1.50 -1.54 -2.11
C GLY A 379 1.67 -2.97 -1.57
N GLY A 380 2.84 -3.31 -1.04
CA GLY A 380 3.15 -4.63 -0.49
C GLY A 380 3.14 -4.67 1.04
N SER A 381 3.34 -5.87 1.58
CA SER A 381 3.42 -6.10 3.02
C SER A 381 4.38 -7.25 3.36
N THR A 382 4.72 -7.40 4.63
CA THR A 382 5.43 -8.55 5.19
C THR A 382 5.09 -8.70 6.67
N ILE A 383 5.30 -9.89 7.23
CA ILE A 383 5.19 -10.11 8.67
C ILE A 383 6.55 -10.55 9.17
N VAL A 384 7.00 -9.98 10.28
CA VAL A 384 8.24 -10.40 10.95
C VAL A 384 7.96 -10.76 12.41
N ASP A 385 8.55 -11.85 12.86
CA ASP A 385 8.64 -12.19 14.28
C ASP A 385 10.05 -11.88 14.78
N LEU A 386 10.13 -11.31 15.99
CA LEU A 386 11.36 -10.95 16.69
C LEU A 386 11.44 -11.72 18.00
N LYS A 387 12.65 -12.10 18.38
CA LYS A 387 12.94 -12.64 19.72
C LYS A 387 13.99 -11.76 20.39
N LEU A 388 13.55 -10.99 21.38
CA LEU A 388 14.36 -9.91 21.97
C LEU A 388 14.86 -10.36 23.34
N VAL A 389 16.15 -10.70 23.44
CA VAL A 389 16.73 -11.29 24.66
C VAL A 389 17.56 -10.29 25.46
N VAL A 390 18.02 -9.20 24.85
CA VAL A 390 18.76 -8.13 25.53
C VAL A 390 17.81 -6.92 25.71
N PRO A 391 17.69 -6.34 26.91
CA PRO A 391 16.92 -5.11 27.10
C PRO A 391 17.65 -3.91 26.47
N GLY A 392 16.90 -2.94 25.98
CA GLY A 392 17.42 -1.76 25.27
C GLY A 392 16.43 -1.24 24.23
N THR A 393 16.85 -0.22 23.48
CA THR A 393 16.07 0.31 22.35
C THR A 393 16.55 -0.38 21.06
N TYR A 394 15.60 -1.02 20.37
CA TYR A 394 15.77 -1.54 19.02
C TYR A 394 15.12 -0.58 18.05
N THR A 395 15.75 -0.35 16.89
CA THR A 395 15.34 0.76 16.02
C THR A 395 14.85 0.24 14.68
N LEU A 396 13.56 0.44 14.40
CA LEU A 396 12.94 0.17 13.11
C LEU A 396 13.42 1.24 12.12
N VAL A 397 13.87 0.82 10.94
CA VAL A 397 14.33 1.71 9.88
C VAL A 397 13.98 1.18 8.50
N ASP A 398 13.92 2.10 7.54
CA ASP A 398 14.18 1.78 6.14
C ASP A 398 15.70 1.86 5.88
N HIS A 399 16.30 0.73 5.51
CA HIS A 399 17.75 0.62 5.36
C HIS A 399 18.29 1.21 4.04
N ALA A 400 17.44 1.79 3.18
CA ALA A 400 17.87 2.85 2.28
C ALA A 400 18.18 4.12 3.11
N ILE A 401 19.30 4.06 3.83
CA ILE A 401 19.43 4.61 5.17
C ILE A 401 19.31 6.13 5.29
N PHE A 402 19.53 6.89 4.20
CA PHE A 402 19.26 8.33 4.19
C PHE A 402 17.77 8.67 4.43
N ARG A 403 16.86 7.71 4.26
CA ARG A 403 15.44 7.86 4.63
C ARG A 403 15.24 8.02 6.13
N LEU A 404 16.21 7.63 6.96
CA LEU A 404 16.27 8.00 8.37
C LEU A 404 16.15 9.52 8.56
N ASP A 405 16.88 10.29 7.75
CA ASP A 405 16.85 11.75 7.81
C ASP A 405 15.56 12.35 7.26
N LYS A 406 14.78 11.54 6.53
CA LYS A 406 13.42 11.86 6.09
C LYS A 406 12.34 11.37 7.07
N GLY A 407 12.71 10.75 8.19
CA GLY A 407 11.79 10.35 9.27
C GLY A 407 11.49 8.86 9.38
N ALA A 408 12.17 7.99 8.62
CA ALA A 408 11.89 6.54 8.59
C ALA A 408 12.53 5.84 9.80
N VAL A 409 12.08 6.22 10.99
CA VAL A 409 12.61 5.76 12.28
C VAL A 409 11.48 5.44 13.25
N GLY A 410 11.60 4.31 13.94
CA GLY A 410 10.75 3.94 15.05
C GLY A 410 11.54 3.21 16.13
N TYR A 411 11.08 3.25 17.37
CA TYR A 411 11.73 2.61 18.51
C TYR A 411 10.87 1.49 19.08
N LEU A 412 11.52 0.39 19.41
CA LEU A 412 11.01 -0.71 20.20
C LEU A 412 11.83 -0.81 21.49
N ASN A 413 11.24 -0.33 22.58
CA ASN A 413 11.88 -0.30 23.89
C ASN A 413 11.62 -1.61 24.63
N VAL A 414 12.69 -2.36 24.87
CA VAL A 414 12.67 -3.65 25.55
C VAL A 414 13.18 -3.49 26.98
N SER A 415 12.33 -3.77 27.95
CA SER A 415 12.70 -3.78 29.37
C SER A 415 13.09 -5.19 29.85
N GLY A 416 13.94 -5.31 30.87
CA GLY A 416 14.28 -6.63 31.43
C GLY A 416 15.66 -6.71 32.04
N LYS A 417 16.06 -7.93 32.42
CA LYS A 417 17.38 -8.21 32.99
C LYS A 417 18.43 -8.16 31.89
N GLN A 418 19.56 -7.50 32.18
CA GLN A 418 20.71 -7.49 31.29
C GLN A 418 21.23 -8.92 31.04
N ARG A 419 21.79 -9.14 29.84
CA ARG A 419 22.35 -10.42 29.40
C ARG A 419 23.82 -10.26 28.99
N PRO A 420 24.75 -10.15 29.94
CA PRO A 420 26.16 -9.96 29.63
C PRO A 420 26.77 -11.12 28.83
N ASP A 421 26.18 -12.31 28.92
CA ASP A 421 26.53 -13.46 28.09
C ASP A 421 26.22 -13.26 26.59
N VAL A 422 25.36 -12.31 26.24
CA VAL A 422 24.97 -11.99 24.86
C VAL A 422 25.54 -10.64 24.40
N TYR A 423 25.43 -9.61 25.24
CA TYR A 423 25.81 -8.24 24.90
C TYR A 423 26.46 -7.54 26.09
N GLN A 424 27.77 -7.32 26.03
CA GLN A 424 28.55 -6.66 27.07
C GLN A 424 29.76 -5.93 26.51
N SER A 425 30.25 -4.97 27.29
CA SER A 425 31.53 -4.31 27.09
C SER A 425 32.17 -4.11 28.46
N THR A 426 33.50 -4.27 28.54
CA THR A 426 34.27 -3.91 29.75
C THR A 426 34.39 -2.40 29.92
N LEU A 427 34.20 -1.64 28.84
CA LEU A 427 34.13 -0.18 28.83
C LEU A 427 32.67 0.28 28.93
N PRO A 428 32.39 1.42 29.60
CA PRO A 428 31.04 1.95 29.67
C PRO A 428 30.52 2.31 28.27
N PRO A 429 29.20 2.17 28.02
CA PRO A 429 28.60 2.64 26.77
C PRO A 429 28.79 4.15 26.64
N ALA A 430 29.21 4.61 25.47
CA ALA A 430 29.32 6.03 25.16
C ALA A 430 28.10 6.48 24.34
N PRO A 431 27.39 7.56 24.73
CA PRO A 431 26.28 8.08 23.94
C PRO A 431 26.81 8.64 22.61
N CYS A 432 26.15 8.26 21.52
CA CYS A 432 26.43 8.85 20.21
C CYS A 432 25.71 10.19 20.10
N VAL A 433 26.41 11.27 20.46
CA VAL A 433 25.84 12.63 20.50
C VAL A 433 25.28 13.01 19.13
N GLY A 434 24.00 13.39 19.09
CA GLY A 434 23.29 13.78 17.86
C GLY A 434 22.72 12.62 17.05
N CYS A 435 22.85 11.37 17.50
CA CYS A 435 22.33 10.23 16.76
C CYS A 435 20.80 10.11 16.84
N LYS A 436 20.17 9.88 15.68
CA LYS A 436 18.73 9.60 15.56
C LYS A 436 18.36 8.12 15.80
N LEU A 437 19.34 7.22 15.94
CA LEU A 437 19.10 5.77 15.98
C LEU A 437 19.02 5.19 17.40
N HIS A 438 19.92 5.58 18.28
CA HIS A 438 20.03 5.04 19.65
C HIS A 438 19.97 6.21 20.65
N PRO A 439 18.74 6.68 20.94
CA PRO A 439 18.44 7.90 21.68
C PRO A 439 18.81 7.95 23.16
#